data_AF-A0A3C1PA38-F1
#
_entry.id   AF-A0A3C1PA38-F1
#
_cell.length_a   1.000
_cell.length_b   1.000
_cell.length_c   1.000
_cell.angle_alpha   90.00
_cell.angle_beta   90.00
_cell.angle_gamma   90.00
#
_symmetry.space_group_name_H-M   'P 1'
#
loop_
_entity.id
_entity.type
_entity.pdbx_description
1 polymer ?
#
loop_
_entity_poly.entity_id
_entity_poly.type
_entity_poly.pdbx_seq_one_letter_code
_entity_poly.pdbx_strand_id
1 'polypeptide(L)'
;IYTSGSTGNPKGVMIEHQSLVNHNLAIIKAYNLTEQDRVLQFASFTFDVAAEEIFPPLLSGASLILRPKILFPTLRDFTQFIQQKSLTIINLPATYWHEWVLDLFHSKIPLAKSLRLVITGSEEVLSE
;
A
#
# COMPACT_ATOMS: atom_id res chain seq x y z
N ILE A 1 15.55 -3.61 8.03
CA ILE A 1 14.28 -3.43 8.78
C ILE A 1 14.46 -4.03 10.17
N TYR A 2 13.92 -3.41 11.22
CA TYR A 2 14.01 -3.95 12.59
C TYR A 2 12.64 -4.46 13.03
N THR A 3 12.62 -5.62 13.70
CA THR A 3 11.40 -6.21 14.28
C THR A 3 11.54 -6.29 15.80
N SER A 4 10.41 -6.31 16.52
CA SER A 4 10.37 -6.19 17.99
C SER A 4 11.18 -7.26 18.74
N GLY A 5 11.33 -8.46 18.16
CA GLY A 5 12.11 -9.55 18.72
C GLY A 5 11.47 -10.16 19.98
N SER A 6 11.32 -11.49 20.04
CA SER A 6 10.72 -12.17 21.20
C SER A 6 11.46 -11.97 22.54
N THR A 7 12.70 -11.49 22.49
CA THR A 7 13.56 -11.23 23.66
C THR A 7 13.54 -9.77 24.12
N GLY A 8 12.69 -8.91 23.53
CA GLY A 8 12.58 -7.49 23.85
C GLY A 8 13.67 -6.60 23.22
N ASN A 9 14.66 -7.20 22.55
CA ASN A 9 15.69 -6.49 21.80
C ASN A 9 15.37 -6.55 20.31
N PRO A 10 15.28 -5.39 19.62
CA PRO A 10 15.00 -5.37 18.20
C PRO A 10 16.04 -6.15 17.39
N LYS A 11 15.57 -6.99 16.46
CA LYS A 11 16.44 -7.75 15.56
C LYS A 11 16.41 -7.14 14.17
N GLY A 12 17.60 -6.84 13.64
CA GLY A 12 17.76 -6.38 12.26
C GLY A 12 17.62 -7.54 11.29
N VAL A 13 16.69 -7.43 10.35
CA VAL A 13 16.59 -8.34 9.19
C VAL A 13 17.35 -7.72 8.04
N MET A 14 18.44 -8.37 7.63
CA MET A 14 19.22 -8.04 6.44
C MET A 14 18.55 -8.66 5.22
N ILE A 15 18.31 -7.85 4.19
CA ILE A 15 17.75 -8.30 2.92
C ILE A 15 18.78 -7.98 1.84
N GLU A 16 19.17 -8.99 1.07
CA GLU A 16 20.07 -8.82 -0.06
C GLU A 16 19.35 -8.19 -1.26
N HIS A 17 20.10 -7.44 -2.06
CA HIS A 17 19.56 -6.77 -3.24
C HIS A 17 18.94 -7.77 -4.24
N GLN A 18 19.52 -8.96 -4.40
CA GLN A 18 18.99 -9.99 -5.29
C GLN A 18 17.60 -10.48 -4.85
N SER A 19 17.40 -10.68 -3.55
CA SER A 19 16.10 -11.09 -2.99
C SER A 19 15.05 -10.01 -3.22
N LEU A 20 15.41 -8.74 -3.03
CA LEU A 20 14.53 -7.60 -3.27
C LEU A 20 14.13 -7.50 -4.75
N VAL A 21 15.08 -7.64 -5.68
CA VAL A 21 14.80 -7.62 -7.12
C VAL A 21 13.86 -8.77 -7.50
N ASN A 22 14.15 -9.99 -7.02
CA ASN A 22 13.31 -11.16 -7.31
C ASN A 22 11.86 -10.96 -6.82
N HIS A 23 11.68 -10.46 -5.60
CA HIS A 23 10.35 -10.12 -5.05
C HIS A 23 9.63 -9.12 -5.94
N ASN A 24 10.28 -7.99 -6.26
CA ASN A 24 9.62 -6.92 -7.01
C ASN A 24 9.26 -7.33 -8.44
N LEU A 25 10.07 -8.17 -9.11
CA LEU A 25 9.72 -8.73 -10.42
C LEU A 25 8.49 -9.66 -10.32
N ALA A 26 8.37 -10.45 -9.25
CA ALA A 26 7.18 -11.26 -9.01
C ALA A 26 5.94 -10.39 -8.77
N ILE A 27 6.07 -9.31 -8.00
CA ILE A 27 4.99 -8.36 -7.74
C ILE A 27 4.53 -7.63 -8.99
N ILE A 28 5.45 -7.15 -9.84
CA ILE A 28 5.10 -6.51 -11.13
C ILE A 28 4.21 -7.44 -11.96
N LYS A 29 4.58 -8.73 -12.03
CA LYS A 29 3.79 -9.74 -12.74
C LYS A 29 2.46 -10.02 -12.06
N ALA A 30 2.45 -10.19 -10.74
CA ALA A 30 1.24 -10.52 -9.98
C ALA A 30 0.19 -9.41 -10.05
N TYR A 31 0.63 -8.15 -10.00
CA TYR A 31 -0.27 -6.99 -10.01
C TYR A 31 -0.57 -6.50 -11.43
N ASN A 32 0.03 -7.12 -12.46
CA ASN A 32 0.00 -6.65 -13.84
C ASN A 32 0.34 -5.15 -13.92
N LEU A 33 1.41 -4.74 -13.24
CA LEU A 33 1.84 -3.34 -13.20
C LEU A 33 2.27 -2.87 -14.59
N THR A 34 1.79 -1.70 -14.99
CA THR A 34 2.20 -1.02 -16.23
C THR A 34 2.56 0.44 -15.94
N GLU A 35 3.14 1.12 -16.93
CA GLU A 35 3.49 2.53 -16.84
C GLU A 35 2.27 3.47 -16.69
N GLN A 36 1.05 2.96 -16.90
CA GLN A 36 -0.19 3.70 -16.64
C GLN A 36 -0.57 3.71 -15.16
N ASP A 37 0.05 2.87 -14.32
CA ASP A 37 -0.32 2.75 -12.93
C ASP A 37 0.16 3.89 -12.05
N ARG A 38 -0.60 4.14 -10.99
CA ARG A 38 -0.38 5.18 -9.99
C ARG A 38 -0.52 4.53 -8.63
N VAL A 39 0.61 4.11 -8.08
CA VAL A 39 0.72 3.31 -6.86
C VAL A 39 0.89 4.23 -5.66
N LEU A 40 0.11 4.03 -4.61
CA LEU A 40 0.26 4.76 -3.36
C LEU A 40 1.41 4.19 -2.52
N GLN A 41 2.28 5.07 -2.07
CA GLN A 41 3.19 4.81 -0.95
C GLN A 41 2.46 5.19 0.35
N PHE A 42 1.98 4.18 1.09
CA PHE A 42 1.19 4.34 2.31
C PHE A 42 1.96 3.91 3.56
N ALA A 43 2.63 2.76 3.54
CA ALA A 43 3.33 2.23 4.69
C ALA A 43 4.43 3.18 5.21
N SER A 44 4.77 3.12 6.50
CA SER A 44 6.00 3.77 6.97
C SER A 44 7.22 3.04 6.38
N PHE A 45 8.30 3.76 6.06
CA PHE A 45 9.56 3.18 5.58
C PHE A 45 10.25 2.23 6.58
N THR A 46 9.73 2.17 7.81
CA THR A 46 10.16 1.22 8.83
C THR A 46 9.60 -0.19 8.63
N PHE A 47 8.57 -0.36 7.80
CA PHE A 47 7.98 -1.66 7.45
C PHE A 47 8.44 -2.12 6.06
N ASP A 48 8.45 -3.44 5.85
CA ASP A 48 8.83 -4.09 4.60
C ASP A 48 7.86 -3.81 3.45
N VAL A 49 6.56 -3.66 3.74
CA VAL A 49 5.53 -3.28 2.76
C VAL A 49 5.91 -2.02 1.99
N ALA A 50 6.63 -1.07 2.60
CA ALA A 50 7.10 0.13 1.90
C ALA A 50 8.01 -0.20 0.69
N ALA A 51 8.80 -1.28 0.76
CA ALA A 51 9.62 -1.71 -0.37
C ALA A 51 8.75 -2.20 -1.55
N GLU A 52 7.67 -2.92 -1.27
CA GLU A 52 6.69 -3.38 -2.27
C GLU A 52 5.86 -2.22 -2.86
N GLU A 53 5.61 -1.17 -2.08
CA GLU A 53 4.96 0.03 -2.60
C GLU A 53 5.89 0.89 -3.47
N ILE A 54 7.20 0.90 -3.18
CA ILE A 54 8.18 1.81 -3.81
C ILE A 54 8.81 1.20 -5.06
N PHE A 55 9.38 0.00 -4.97
CA PHE A 55 10.26 -0.50 -6.02
C PHE A 55 9.53 -1.05 -7.25
N PRO A 56 8.45 -1.85 -7.14
CA PRO A 56 7.69 -2.33 -8.28
C PRO A 56 7.22 -1.22 -9.25
N PRO A 57 6.62 -0.09 -8.80
CA PRO A 57 6.23 0.96 -9.73
C PRO A 57 7.44 1.62 -10.40
N LEU A 58 8.54 1.87 -9.66
CA LEU A 58 9.74 2.47 -10.24
C LEU A 58 10.44 1.56 -11.27
N LEU A 59 10.38 0.24 -11.08
CA LEU A 59 10.95 -0.74 -12.00
C LEU A 59 10.09 -0.99 -13.25
N SER A 60 8.78 -0.71 -13.18
CA SER A 60 7.82 -0.94 -14.28
C SER A 60 7.46 0.34 -15.06
N GLY A 61 7.98 1.50 -14.66
CA GLY A 61 7.67 2.78 -15.29
C GLY A 61 6.37 3.43 -14.79
N ALA A 62 5.72 2.84 -13.79
CA ALA A 62 4.53 3.40 -13.15
C ALA A 62 4.88 4.63 -12.27
N SER A 63 3.86 5.36 -11.86
CA SER A 63 3.99 6.51 -10.95
C SER A 63 3.90 6.08 -9.49
N LEU A 64 4.89 6.48 -8.67
CA LEU A 64 4.82 6.41 -7.21
C LEU A 64 4.21 7.69 -6.64
N ILE A 65 3.09 7.57 -5.92
CA ILE A 65 2.39 8.69 -5.30
C ILE A 65 2.57 8.63 -3.79
N LEU A 66 3.22 9.64 -3.23
CA LEU A 66 3.45 9.71 -1.78
C LEU A 66 2.20 10.21 -1.05
N ARG A 67 1.84 9.56 0.05
CA ARG A 67 0.85 10.11 0.98
C ARG A 67 1.38 11.35 1.71
N PRO A 68 0.50 12.20 2.28
CA PRO A 68 0.94 13.29 3.14
C PRO A 68 1.70 12.78 4.38
N LYS A 69 2.60 13.62 4.92
CA LYS A 69 3.42 13.30 6.10
C LYS A 69 2.56 12.97 7.32
N ILE A 70 1.52 13.77 7.55
CA ILE A 70 0.48 13.50 8.54
C ILE A 70 -0.58 12.63 7.86
N LEU A 71 -1.03 11.58 8.53
CA LEU A 71 -2.05 10.70 7.99
C LEU A 71 -3.37 11.46 7.76
N PHE A 72 -4.22 10.95 6.87
CA PHE A 72 -5.47 11.60 6.51
C PHE A 72 -6.33 11.89 7.76
N PRO A 73 -6.80 13.13 7.97
CA PRO A 73 -7.61 13.47 9.14
C PRO A 73 -8.91 12.66 9.21
N THR A 74 -9.48 12.33 8.06
CA THR A 74 -10.66 11.48 7.91
C THR A 74 -10.50 10.49 6.76
N LEU A 75 -11.30 9.43 6.76
CA LEU A 75 -11.38 8.45 5.65
C LEU A 75 -11.99 9.06 4.39
N ARG A 76 -12.80 10.11 4.55
CA ARG A 76 -13.28 10.93 3.44
C ARG A 76 -12.14 11.66 2.74
N ASP A 77 -11.19 12.24 3.49
CA ASP A 77 -10.01 12.89 2.91
C ASP A 77 -9.15 11.87 2.14
N PHE A 78 -9.03 10.65 2.68
CA PHE A 78 -8.36 9.55 1.99
C PHE A 78 -9.05 9.18 0.66
N THR A 79 -10.37 9.04 0.67
CA THR A 79 -11.16 8.75 -0.53
C THR A 79 -11.03 9.86 -1.57
N GLN A 80 -11.07 11.13 -1.14
CA GLN A 80 -10.85 12.28 -2.03
C GLN A 80 -9.44 12.30 -2.59
N PHE A 81 -8.43 11.94 -1.79
CA PHE A 81 -7.05 11.84 -2.26
C PHE A 81 -6.90 10.77 -3.34
N ILE A 82 -7.50 9.59 -3.15
CA ILE A 82 -7.55 8.53 -4.17
C ILE A 82 -8.11 9.07 -5.49
N GLN A 83 -9.25 9.76 -5.44
CA GLN A 83 -9.89 10.34 -6.62
C GLN A 83 -9.02 11.43 -7.28
N GLN A 84 -8.56 12.41 -6.50
CA GLN A 84 -7.78 13.56 -6.97
C GLN A 84 -6.45 13.14 -7.60
N LYS A 85 -5.79 12.13 -7.02
CA LYS A 85 -4.54 11.60 -7.55
C LYS A 85 -4.75 10.49 -8.57
N SER A 86 -5.99 10.08 -8.82
CA SER A 86 -6.36 8.99 -9.71
C SER A 86 -5.54 7.73 -9.44
N LEU A 87 -5.47 7.33 -8.17
CA LEU A 87 -4.70 6.14 -7.77
C LEU A 87 -5.30 4.89 -8.44
N THR A 88 -4.43 3.98 -8.85
CA THR A 88 -4.83 2.72 -9.49
C THR A 88 -4.59 1.52 -8.57
N ILE A 89 -3.53 1.56 -7.76
CA ILE A 89 -3.16 0.49 -6.82
C ILE A 89 -2.87 1.08 -5.45
N ILE A 90 -3.42 0.47 -4.40
CA ILE A 90 -3.14 0.81 -2.99
C ILE A 90 -2.90 -0.47 -2.19
N ASN A 91 -1.99 -0.40 -1.21
CA ASN A 91 -1.77 -1.45 -0.21
C ASN A 91 -2.09 -0.87 1.16
N LEU A 92 -3.03 -1.49 1.89
CA LEU A 92 -3.56 -0.99 3.15
C LEU A 92 -3.51 -2.07 4.24
N PRO A 93 -3.10 -1.73 5.47
CA PRO A 93 -3.30 -2.61 6.62
C PRO A 93 -4.78 -3.02 6.75
N ALA A 94 -5.05 -4.27 7.18
CA ALA A 94 -6.40 -4.83 7.27
C ALA A 94 -7.37 -3.91 8.04
N THR A 95 -6.97 -3.39 9.20
CA THR A 95 -7.80 -2.46 9.98
C THR A 95 -8.13 -1.18 9.21
N TYR A 96 -7.15 -0.59 8.51
CA TYR A 96 -7.38 0.65 7.76
C TYR A 96 -8.30 0.42 6.56
N TRP A 97 -8.13 -0.72 5.89
CA TRP A 97 -9.03 -1.14 4.81
C TRP A 97 -10.47 -1.34 5.31
N HIS A 98 -10.66 -2.04 6.43
CA HIS A 98 -11.99 -2.29 6.99
C HIS A 98 -12.71 -0.99 7.37
N GLU A 99 -12.05 -0.13 8.14
CA GLU A 99 -12.61 1.17 8.52
C GLU A 99 -12.95 2.02 7.28
N TRP A 100 -12.08 2.02 6.27
CA TRP A 100 -12.31 2.74 5.01
C TRP A 100 -13.51 2.19 4.24
N VAL A 101 -13.66 0.86 4.15
CA VAL A 101 -14.79 0.22 3.48
C VAL A 101 -16.10 0.53 4.21
N LEU A 102 -16.12 0.48 5.54
CA LEU A 102 -17.29 0.89 6.34
C LEU A 102 -17.66 2.36 6.08
N ASP A 103 -16.68 3.28 6.08
CA ASP A 103 -16.91 4.69 5.75
C ASP A 103 -17.44 4.86 4.31
N LEU A 104 -16.97 4.07 3.34
CA LEU A 104 -17.51 4.07 1.97
C LEU A 104 -18.96 3.56 1.89
N PHE A 105 -19.36 2.59 2.71
CA PHE A 105 -20.76 2.14 2.75
C PHE A 105 -21.69 3.21 3.34
N HIS A 106 -21.20 3.97 4.33
CA HIS A 106 -21.97 5.03 4.96
C HIS A 106 -21.93 6.36 4.19
N SER A 107 -20.83 6.65 3.51
CA SER A 107 -20.65 7.85 2.71
C SER A 107 -21.19 7.62 1.29
N LYS A 108 -22.04 8.51 0.79
CA LYS A 108 -22.53 8.44 -0.60
C LYS A 108 -21.45 8.83 -1.64
N ILE A 109 -20.16 8.69 -1.30
CA ILE A 109 -19.05 9.07 -2.17
C ILE A 109 -18.69 7.85 -3.03
N PRO A 110 -18.75 7.95 -4.37
CA PRO A 110 -18.42 6.82 -5.22
C PRO A 110 -16.92 6.50 -5.13
N LEU A 111 -16.59 5.20 -5.16
CA LEU A 111 -15.20 4.76 -5.30
C LEU A 111 -14.59 5.32 -6.60
N ALA A 112 -13.30 5.68 -6.55
CA ALA A 112 -12.60 6.16 -7.73
C ALA A 112 -12.55 5.07 -8.81
N LYS A 113 -13.07 5.36 -10.00
CA LYS A 113 -13.07 4.42 -11.14
C LYS A 113 -11.66 4.02 -11.60
N SER A 114 -10.64 4.80 -11.24
CA SER A 114 -9.24 4.49 -11.53
C SER A 114 -8.70 3.33 -10.69
N LEU A 115 -9.26 3.11 -9.51
CA LEU A 115 -8.76 2.12 -8.56
C LEU A 115 -9.09 0.71 -9.07
N ARG A 116 -8.05 -0.05 -9.42
CA ARG A 116 -8.18 -1.40 -10.01
C ARG A 116 -7.69 -2.51 -9.10
N LEU A 117 -6.86 -2.20 -8.11
CA LEU A 117 -6.31 -3.18 -7.18
C LEU A 117 -6.17 -2.58 -5.78
N VAL A 118 -6.70 -3.30 -4.80
CA VAL A 118 -6.51 -3.03 -3.37
C VAL A 118 -5.86 -4.27 -2.77
N ILE A 119 -4.66 -4.11 -2.24
CA ILE A 119 -3.98 -5.13 -1.46
C ILE A 119 -4.26 -4.86 0.01
N THR A 120 -4.57 -5.91 0.76
CA THR A 120 -4.68 -5.83 2.21
C THR A 120 -4.11 -7.07 2.87
N GLY A 121 -3.66 -6.92 4.11
CA GLY A 121 -2.99 -7.97 4.86
C GLY A 121 -2.42 -7.44 6.16
N SER A 122 -1.26 -7.98 6.58
CA SER A 122 -0.57 -7.75 7.87
C SER A 122 -1.28 -8.30 9.12
N GLU A 123 -2.58 -8.52 9.07
CA GLU A 123 -3.39 -9.20 10.09
C GLU A 123 -4.50 -10.02 9.41
N GLU A 124 -5.30 -10.75 10.19
CA GLU A 124 -6.44 -11.51 9.67
C GLU A 124 -7.47 -10.56 9.03
N VAL A 125 -7.78 -10.83 7.76
CA VAL A 125 -8.84 -10.10 7.04
C VAL A 125 -10.15 -10.80 7.37
N LEU A 126 -10.95 -10.17 8.22
CA LEU A 126 -12.27 -10.69 8.60
C LEU A 126 -13.17 -10.68 7.36
N SER A 127 -13.81 -11.82 7.09
CA SER A 127 -14.91 -11.87 6.12
C SER A 127 -16.15 -11.24 6.76
N GLU A 128 -16.57 -10.09 6.24
CA GLU A 128 -17.92 -9.57 6.48
C GLU A 128 -18.98 -10.52 5.90
#